data_AF-A0A369LJ43-F1
#
_entry.id   AF-A0A369LJ43-F1
#
_cell.length_a   1.000
_cell.length_b   1.000
_cell.length_c   1.000
_cell.angle_alpha   90.00
_cell.angle_beta   90.00
_cell.angle_gamma   90.00
#
_symmetry.space_group_name_H-M   'P 1'
#
loop_
_entity.id
_entity.type
_entity.pdbx_description
1 polymer ?
#
loop_
_entity_poly.entity_id
_entity_poly.type
_entity_poly.pdbx_seq_one_letter_code
_entity_poly.pdbx_strand_id
1 'polypeptide(L)'
;MNFTKLPFSKQKQIDEGPIRTIDSSSLARPFDPPKPVLIVSLVFALIAAIIGGRYAFGAIDGILHGAQRDAATVETNINRGVSYDLPIMENYISLDDATIVQTFADAGYQTYNMLGEGEEGVDVMKIPNDVTLADAALVYAKGVSNMDAVTASKYLVGSWRFTVSRTNGTEMKVRYCDLAAENAQDAVQHAWQSEGWADNGNVTITAEGVDEIGNTYREGTIETESGTHSWRISVCDLDGVYSISGLPSTAQYVGIRMN
;
A
#
# COMPACT_ATOMS: atom_id res chain seq x y z
N MET A 1 1.90 32.67 -71.36
CA MET A 1 1.27 32.43 -72.67
C MET A 1 -0.18 32.06 -72.43
N ASN A 2 -1.09 32.88 -72.97
CA ASN A 2 -2.53 32.70 -73.20
C ASN A 2 -3.46 32.17 -72.10
N PHE A 3 -4.24 33.12 -71.58
CA PHE A 3 -5.57 32.92 -71.00
C PHE A 3 -6.51 32.27 -72.02
N THR A 4 -7.23 31.23 -71.60
CA THR A 4 -8.44 30.77 -72.28
C THR A 4 -9.59 30.82 -71.28
N LYS A 5 -10.33 31.95 -71.28
CA LYS A 5 -11.66 32.05 -70.66
C LYS A 5 -12.68 31.51 -71.64
N LEU A 6 -13.53 30.56 -71.26
CA LEU A 6 -14.79 30.23 -71.94
C LEU A 6 -15.63 29.31 -71.00
N PRO A 7 -16.97 29.31 -71.08
CA PRO A 7 -17.89 30.44 -71.01
C PRO A 7 -18.82 30.29 -69.77
N PHE A 8 -19.25 31.40 -69.17
CA PHE A 8 -20.41 31.36 -68.28
C PHE A 8 -21.64 30.95 -69.12
N SER A 9 -22.09 29.71 -68.92
CA SER A 9 -23.34 29.22 -69.47
C SER A 9 -24.49 30.09 -68.96
N LYS A 10 -25.28 30.61 -69.89
CA LYS A 10 -26.48 31.41 -69.61
C LYS A 10 -27.39 30.65 -68.64
N GLN A 11 -27.44 31.09 -67.39
CA GLN A 11 -28.51 30.69 -66.47
C GLN A 11 -29.84 31.09 -67.10
N LYS A 12 -30.67 30.09 -67.39
CA LYS A 12 -32.06 30.30 -67.78
C LYS A 12 -32.81 30.77 -66.54
N GLN A 13 -32.92 32.07 -66.39
CA GLN A 13 -33.67 32.71 -65.32
C GLN A 13 -35.16 32.43 -65.56
N ILE A 14 -35.79 31.70 -64.65
CA ILE A 14 -37.24 31.50 -64.65
C ILE A 14 -37.80 32.56 -63.69
N ASP A 15 -38.41 33.59 -64.25
CA ASP A 15 -39.07 34.67 -63.50
C ASP A 15 -40.51 34.26 -63.16
N GLU A 16 -40.75 33.82 -61.93
CA GLU A 16 -42.05 33.94 -61.25
C GLU A 16 -41.82 34.16 -59.73
N GLY A 17 -41.88 35.42 -59.29
CA GLY A 17 -41.95 35.80 -57.86
C GLY A 17 -40.62 36.14 -57.13
N PRO A 18 -40.65 36.86 -55.99
CA PRO A 18 -39.51 37.59 -55.44
C PRO A 18 -38.50 36.73 -54.64
N ILE A 19 -38.40 35.43 -54.89
CA ILE A 19 -37.41 34.56 -54.24
C ILE A 19 -36.69 33.72 -55.30
N ARG A 20 -35.40 34.00 -55.50
CA ARG A 20 -34.50 33.14 -56.28
C ARG A 20 -34.20 31.88 -55.45
N THR A 21 -34.99 30.83 -55.63
CA THR A 21 -34.68 29.53 -55.03
C THR A 21 -33.55 28.87 -55.83
N ILE A 22 -32.45 28.53 -55.14
CA ILE A 22 -31.35 27.74 -55.72
C ILE A 22 -31.88 26.33 -56.00
N ASP A 23 -31.61 25.81 -57.19
CA ASP A 23 -31.99 24.47 -57.62
C ASP A 23 -31.44 23.40 -56.67
N SER A 24 -32.33 22.81 -55.87
CA SER A 24 -32.02 21.79 -54.86
C SER A 24 -31.96 20.37 -55.42
N SER A 25 -32.19 20.19 -56.73
CA SER A 25 -32.20 18.87 -57.38
C SER A 25 -30.84 18.16 -57.37
N SER A 26 -29.73 18.89 -57.16
CA SER A 26 -28.39 18.29 -57.03
C SER A 26 -28.17 17.52 -55.72
N LEU A 27 -28.92 17.83 -54.65
CA LEU A 27 -28.84 17.18 -53.34
C LEU A 27 -29.77 15.96 -53.22
N ALA A 28 -30.67 15.75 -54.18
CA ALA A 28 -31.64 14.67 -54.17
C ALA A 28 -31.13 13.36 -54.81
N ARG A 29 -29.85 13.27 -55.21
CA ARG A 29 -29.28 12.00 -55.69
C ARG A 29 -29.15 11.05 -54.50
N PRO A 30 -29.83 9.88 -54.51
CA PRO A 30 -29.66 8.88 -53.47
C PRO A 30 -28.19 8.47 -53.45
N PHE A 31 -27.53 8.68 -52.30
CA PHE A 31 -26.16 8.25 -52.09
C PHE A 31 -26.19 6.74 -51.85
N ASP A 32 -26.23 5.96 -52.93
CA ASP A 32 -26.15 4.51 -52.87
C ASP A 32 -24.65 4.15 -52.95
N PRO A 33 -23.98 3.85 -51.82
CA PRO A 33 -22.55 3.61 -51.82
C PRO A 33 -22.23 2.40 -52.72
N PRO A 34 -21.16 2.45 -53.52
CA PRO A 34 -20.79 1.33 -54.37
C PRO A 34 -20.63 0.06 -53.52
N LYS A 35 -21.22 -1.06 -53.93
CA LYS A 35 -21.15 -2.35 -53.21
C LYS A 35 -19.74 -2.72 -52.69
N PRO A 36 -18.64 -2.45 -53.42
CA PRO A 36 -17.29 -2.69 -52.90
C PRO A 36 -16.94 -1.85 -51.66
N VAL A 37 -17.39 -0.60 -51.58
CA VAL A 37 -17.15 0.31 -50.45
C VAL A 37 -17.91 -0.15 -49.21
N LEU A 38 -19.15 -0.60 -49.39
CA LEU A 38 -19.96 -1.20 -48.33
C LEU A 38 -19.28 -2.44 -47.73
N ILE A 39 -18.79 -3.34 -48.59
CA ILE A 39 -18.07 -4.56 -48.16
C ILE A 39 -16.80 -4.20 -47.38
N VAL A 40 -16.00 -3.28 -47.90
CA VAL A 40 -14.77 -2.82 -47.21
C VAL A 40 -15.09 -2.19 -45.86
N SER A 41 -16.12 -1.33 -45.79
CA SER A 41 -16.53 -0.70 -44.53
C SER A 41 -16.99 -1.71 -43.47
N LEU A 42 -17.70 -2.76 -43.88
CA LEU A 42 -18.13 -3.84 -43.00
C LEU A 42 -16.95 -4.66 -42.48
N VAL A 43 -15.96 -4.95 -43.32
CA VAL A 43 -14.75 -5.67 -42.92
C VAL A 43 -13.94 -4.85 -41.90
N PHE A 44 -13.77 -3.55 -42.14
CA PHE A 44 -13.10 -2.66 -41.17
C PHE A 44 -13.86 -2.56 -39.84
N ALA A 45 -15.20 -2.44 -39.88
CA ALA A 45 -16.01 -2.42 -38.67
C ALA A 45 -15.88 -3.74 -37.87
N LEU A 46 -15.84 -4.89 -38.56
CA LEU A 46 -15.66 -6.20 -37.93
C LEU A 46 -14.28 -6.33 -37.26
N ILE A 47 -13.21 -5.91 -37.95
CA ILE A 47 -11.85 -5.93 -37.41
C ILE A 47 -11.75 -5.01 -36.19
N ALA A 48 -12.31 -3.80 -36.27
CA ALA A 48 -12.35 -2.86 -35.16
C ALA A 48 -13.14 -3.42 -33.95
N ALA A 49 -14.27 -4.09 -34.18
CA ALA A 49 -15.05 -4.73 -33.12
C ALA A 49 -14.32 -5.91 -32.47
N ILE A 50 -13.57 -6.71 -33.24
CA ILE A 50 -12.75 -7.81 -32.72
C ILE A 50 -11.60 -7.27 -31.86
N ILE A 51 -10.89 -6.25 -32.35
CA ILE A 51 -9.78 -5.63 -31.60
C ILE A 51 -10.31 -4.94 -30.35
N GLY A 52 -11.36 -4.12 -30.48
CA GLY A 52 -12.00 -3.41 -29.36
C GLY A 52 -12.57 -4.37 -28.32
N GLY A 53 -13.22 -5.45 -28.77
CA GLY A 53 -13.70 -6.53 -27.90
C GLY A 53 -12.57 -7.19 -27.13
N ARG A 54 -11.43 -7.48 -27.78
CA ARG A 54 -10.28 -8.12 -27.11
C ARG A 54 -9.65 -7.24 -26.04
N TYR A 55 -9.52 -5.94 -26.29
CA TYR A 55 -9.05 -4.98 -25.28
C TYR A 55 -10.07 -4.78 -24.16
N ALA A 56 -11.37 -4.73 -24.47
CA ALA A 56 -12.43 -4.61 -23.47
C ALA A 56 -12.50 -5.85 -22.58
N PHE A 57 -12.43 -7.06 -23.15
CA PHE A 57 -12.39 -8.30 -22.38
C PHE A 57 -11.13 -8.39 -21.51
N GLY A 58 -9.95 -8.01 -22.02
CA GLY A 58 -8.72 -7.96 -21.21
C GLY A 58 -8.78 -6.95 -20.06
N ALA A 59 -9.41 -5.79 -20.27
CA ALA A 59 -9.63 -4.80 -19.23
C ALA A 59 -10.66 -5.28 -18.18
N ILE A 60 -11.75 -5.91 -18.61
CA ILE A 60 -12.77 -6.48 -17.71
C ILE A 60 -12.21 -7.65 -16.92
N ASP A 61 -11.43 -8.54 -17.53
CA ASP A 61 -10.78 -9.67 -16.88
C ASP A 61 -9.71 -9.21 -15.88
N GLY A 62 -8.95 -8.17 -16.24
CA GLY A 62 -8.03 -7.48 -15.35
C GLY A 62 -8.72 -6.84 -14.13
N ILE A 63 -9.93 -6.31 -14.29
CA ILE A 63 -10.74 -5.74 -13.19
C ILE A 63 -11.40 -6.84 -12.35
N LEU A 64 -11.97 -7.88 -12.96
CA LEU A 64 -12.67 -8.96 -12.26
C LEU A 64 -11.71 -9.85 -11.46
N HIS A 65 -10.58 -10.22 -12.06
CA HIS A 65 -9.61 -11.14 -11.44
C HIS A 65 -8.37 -10.41 -10.90
N GLY A 66 -8.21 -9.10 -11.12
CA GLY A 66 -7.13 -8.31 -10.52
C GLY A 66 -7.24 -8.27 -9.01
N ALA A 67 -8.38 -7.81 -8.49
CA ALA A 67 -8.63 -7.76 -7.04
C ALA A 67 -8.49 -9.14 -6.37
N GLN A 68 -8.91 -10.21 -7.05
CA GLN A 68 -8.75 -11.58 -6.54
C GLN A 68 -7.29 -12.03 -6.53
N ARG A 69 -6.50 -11.70 -7.55
CA ARG A 69 -5.06 -12.00 -7.59
C ARG A 69 -4.29 -11.21 -6.54
N ASP A 70 -4.66 -9.95 -6.34
CA ASP A 70 -4.05 -9.07 -5.34
C ASP A 70 -4.34 -9.60 -3.94
N ALA A 71 -5.60 -9.95 -3.64
CA ALA A 71 -5.97 -10.58 -2.37
C ALA A 71 -5.22 -11.90 -2.12
N ALA A 72 -5.12 -12.78 -3.12
CA ALA A 72 -4.34 -14.02 -3.02
C ALA A 72 -2.84 -13.76 -2.80
N THR A 73 -2.30 -12.70 -3.42
CA THR A 73 -0.91 -12.28 -3.23
C THR A 73 -0.70 -11.73 -1.82
N VAL A 74 -1.64 -10.93 -1.30
CA VAL A 74 -1.64 -10.43 0.07
C VAL A 74 -1.63 -11.59 1.07
N GLU A 75 -2.53 -12.56 0.90
CA GLU A 75 -2.60 -13.74 1.76
C GLU A 75 -1.30 -14.56 1.69
N THR A 76 -0.74 -14.73 0.49
CA THR A 76 0.56 -15.40 0.30
C THR A 76 1.67 -14.64 1.02
N ASN A 77 1.71 -13.31 0.90
CA ASN A 77 2.72 -12.47 1.54
C ASN A 77 2.62 -12.53 3.07
N ILE A 78 1.42 -12.54 3.63
CA ILE A 78 1.20 -12.64 5.08
C ILE A 78 1.70 -14.00 5.59
N ASN A 79 1.41 -15.07 4.86
CA ASN A 79 1.72 -16.44 5.27
C ASN A 79 3.07 -16.98 4.79
N ARG A 80 3.94 -16.12 4.24
CA ARG A 80 5.22 -16.56 3.62
C ARG A 80 6.29 -17.02 4.61
N GLY A 81 6.02 -16.99 5.92
CA GLY A 81 6.95 -17.46 6.96
C GLY A 81 8.13 -16.53 7.22
N VAL A 82 7.99 -15.23 6.95
CA VAL A 82 9.01 -14.25 7.35
C VAL A 82 8.82 -13.89 8.81
N SER A 83 9.87 -14.09 9.61
CA SER A 83 9.87 -13.76 11.03
C SER A 83 10.00 -12.25 11.27
N TYR A 84 9.30 -11.76 12.28
CA TYR A 84 9.54 -10.42 12.83
C TYR A 84 10.87 -10.36 13.56
N ASP A 85 11.25 -11.42 14.28
CA ASP A 85 12.40 -11.44 15.20
C ASP A 85 12.40 -10.16 16.06
N LEU A 86 11.32 -9.98 16.84
CA LEU A 86 11.16 -8.78 17.65
C LEU A 86 12.28 -8.71 18.70
N PRO A 87 12.88 -7.53 18.93
CA PRO A 87 13.92 -7.38 19.93
C PRO A 87 13.30 -7.46 21.33
N ILE A 88 13.73 -8.45 22.11
CA ILE A 88 13.31 -8.66 23.50
C ILE A 88 13.76 -7.47 24.35
N MET A 89 12.82 -6.66 24.83
CA MET A 89 13.08 -5.32 25.35
C MET A 89 13.99 -5.30 26.59
N GLU A 90 13.85 -6.28 27.47
CA GLU A 90 14.67 -6.41 28.69
C GLU A 90 16.18 -6.54 28.40
N ASN A 91 16.56 -7.05 27.22
CA ASN A 91 17.97 -7.21 26.84
C ASN A 91 18.64 -5.89 26.47
N TYR A 92 17.87 -4.83 26.21
CA TYR A 92 18.39 -3.57 25.68
C TYR A 92 18.28 -2.40 26.67
N ILE A 93 17.44 -2.52 27.72
CA ILE A 93 17.07 -1.37 28.58
C ILE A 93 18.26 -0.75 29.32
N SER A 94 19.30 -1.54 29.59
CA SER A 94 20.53 -1.12 30.27
C SER A 94 21.68 -0.78 29.32
N LEU A 95 21.53 -1.02 28.01
CA LEU A 95 22.57 -0.80 27.02
C LEU A 95 22.59 0.65 26.53
N ASP A 96 23.76 1.10 26.06
CA ASP A 96 23.89 2.36 25.32
C ASP A 96 23.46 2.20 23.85
N ASP A 97 23.19 3.33 23.20
CA ASP A 97 22.63 3.37 21.85
C ASP A 97 23.52 2.69 20.80
N ALA A 98 24.85 2.82 20.92
CA ALA A 98 25.79 2.21 19.99
C ALA A 98 25.81 0.68 20.15
N THR A 99 25.79 0.20 21.40
CA THR A 99 25.73 -1.25 21.69
C THR A 99 24.42 -1.87 21.21
N ILE A 100 23.29 -1.17 21.34
CA ILE A 100 22.00 -1.63 20.81
C ILE A 100 22.08 -1.81 19.28
N VAL A 101 22.53 -0.79 18.55
CA VAL A 101 22.63 -0.84 17.09
C VAL A 101 23.63 -1.91 16.64
N GLN A 102 24.75 -2.07 17.36
CA GLN A 102 25.71 -3.14 17.07
C GLN A 102 25.10 -4.52 17.28
N THR A 103 24.30 -4.72 18.33
CA THR A 103 23.61 -5.99 18.59
C THR A 103 22.67 -6.37 17.44
N PHE A 104 21.97 -5.39 16.85
CA PHE A 104 21.14 -5.63 15.66
C PHE A 104 21.96 -6.01 14.43
N ALA A 105 23.11 -5.36 14.22
CA ALA A 105 24.02 -5.71 13.14
C ALA A 105 24.61 -7.12 13.30
N ASP A 106 24.99 -7.49 14.52
CA ASP A 106 25.54 -8.81 14.86
C ASP A 106 24.47 -9.92 14.72
N ALA A 107 23.20 -9.60 14.98
CA ALA A 107 22.06 -10.47 14.70
C ALA A 107 21.75 -10.61 13.19
N GLY A 108 22.43 -9.85 12.33
CA GLY A 108 22.26 -9.90 10.87
C GLY A 108 21.03 -9.14 10.37
N TYR A 109 20.43 -8.27 11.19
CA TYR A 109 19.26 -7.50 10.76
C TYR A 109 19.65 -6.45 9.72
N GLN A 110 18.89 -6.41 8.62
CA GLN A 110 18.93 -5.28 7.70
C GLN A 110 18.13 -4.13 8.31
N THR A 111 18.81 -3.09 8.78
CA THR A 111 18.19 -1.93 9.41
C THR A 111 18.45 -0.65 8.62
N TYR A 112 17.47 0.24 8.61
CA TYR A 112 17.56 1.59 8.10
C TYR A 112 17.50 2.58 9.26
N ASN A 113 18.51 3.44 9.39
CA ASN A 113 18.52 4.49 10.41
C ASN A 113 17.57 5.62 9.99
N MET A 114 16.61 5.92 10.87
CA MET A 114 15.61 6.97 10.70
C MET A 114 15.86 8.18 11.62
N LEU A 115 16.88 8.11 12.48
CA LEU A 115 17.24 9.18 13.40
C LEU A 115 17.72 10.40 12.61
N GLY A 116 17.20 11.58 12.95
CA GLY A 116 17.62 12.83 12.32
C GLY A 116 19.09 13.14 12.61
N GLU A 117 19.74 13.87 11.70
CA GLU A 117 21.11 14.33 11.94
C GLU A 117 21.18 15.20 13.20
N GLY A 118 22.01 14.79 14.16
CA GLY A 118 22.20 15.50 15.43
C GLY A 118 21.14 15.20 16.50
N GLU A 119 20.21 14.28 16.25
CA GLU A 119 19.30 13.76 17.27
C GLU A 119 20.00 12.70 18.14
N GLU A 120 19.59 12.60 19.41
CA GLU A 120 20.10 11.59 20.36
C GLU A 120 19.12 10.42 20.48
N GLY A 121 19.63 9.24 20.83
CA GLY A 121 18.85 8.02 20.98
C GLY A 121 19.03 7.03 19.82
N VAL A 122 18.05 6.15 19.66
CA VAL A 122 18.01 5.17 18.57
C VAL A 122 16.69 5.34 17.83
N ASP A 123 16.73 5.29 16.50
CA ASP A 123 15.54 5.18 15.66
C ASP A 123 15.87 4.38 14.41
N VAL A 124 15.51 3.09 14.43
CA VAL A 124 15.87 2.16 13.36
C VAL A 124 14.65 1.39 12.90
N MET A 125 14.57 1.15 11.59
CA MET A 125 13.56 0.33 10.95
C MET A 125 14.22 -0.95 10.44
N LYS A 126 13.83 -2.11 10.99
CA LYS A 126 14.21 -3.41 10.43
C LYS A 126 13.37 -3.71 9.20
N ILE A 127 14.06 -4.16 8.16
CA ILE A 127 13.50 -4.52 6.86
C ILE A 127 13.33 -6.05 6.81
N PRO A 128 12.33 -6.59 6.09
CA PRO A 128 12.17 -8.03 5.97
C PRO A 128 13.42 -8.68 5.36
N ASN A 129 13.83 -9.83 5.88
CA ASN A 129 15.09 -10.47 5.46
C ASN A 129 15.04 -10.98 4.01
N ASP A 130 13.85 -11.08 3.42
CA ASP A 130 13.59 -11.55 2.05
C ASP A 130 13.43 -10.41 1.02
N VAL A 131 13.76 -9.17 1.40
CA VAL A 131 13.84 -8.02 0.48
C VAL A 131 15.19 -7.32 0.60
N THR A 132 15.51 -6.49 -0.41
CA THR A 132 16.75 -5.70 -0.40
C THR A 132 16.54 -4.37 0.30
N LEU A 133 17.59 -3.86 0.96
CA LEU A 133 17.57 -2.53 1.58
C LEU A 133 17.25 -1.42 0.56
N ALA A 134 17.75 -1.53 -0.67
CA ALA A 134 17.53 -0.53 -1.72
C ALA A 134 16.06 -0.45 -2.14
N ASP A 135 15.41 -1.60 -2.36
CA ASP A 135 13.99 -1.64 -2.71
C ASP A 135 13.13 -1.16 -1.55
N ALA A 136 13.47 -1.58 -0.33
CA ALA A 136 12.77 -1.15 0.87
C ALA A 136 12.89 0.36 1.09
N ALA A 137 14.07 0.94 0.89
CA ALA A 137 14.27 2.39 1.00
C ALA A 137 13.36 3.16 0.02
N LEU A 138 13.22 2.69 -1.22
CA LEU A 138 12.32 3.31 -2.20
C LEU A 138 10.85 3.22 -1.77
N VAL A 139 10.46 2.09 -1.19
CA VAL A 139 9.09 1.83 -0.72
C VAL A 139 8.77 2.69 0.50
N TYR A 140 9.64 2.71 1.51
CA TYR A 140 9.45 3.49 2.74
C TYR A 140 9.58 5.00 2.51
N ALA A 141 10.40 5.45 1.54
CA ALA A 141 10.49 6.86 1.18
C ALA A 141 9.17 7.44 0.64
N LYS A 142 8.29 6.60 0.08
CA LYS A 142 6.95 7.01 -0.35
C LYS A 142 5.97 7.12 0.82
N GLY A 143 6.31 6.57 1.99
CA GLY A 143 5.46 6.51 3.17
C GLY A 143 4.51 5.31 3.16
N VAL A 144 4.31 4.71 4.34
CA VAL A 144 3.48 3.51 4.53
C VAL A 144 2.03 3.74 4.09
N SER A 145 1.46 4.90 4.38
CA SER A 145 0.09 5.26 3.98
C SER A 145 -0.14 5.31 2.47
N ASN A 146 0.92 5.34 1.66
CA ASN A 146 0.83 5.40 0.20
C ASN A 146 1.09 4.05 -0.47
N MET A 147 1.27 2.97 0.31
CA MET A 147 1.44 1.62 -0.22
C MET A 147 0.09 1.05 -0.70
N ASP A 148 0.11 0.25 -1.75
CA ASP A 148 -0.99 -0.69 -2.04
C ASP A 148 -0.91 -1.92 -1.12
N ALA A 149 -1.99 -2.71 -1.04
CA ALA A 149 -2.03 -3.88 -0.17
C ALA A 149 -0.95 -4.94 -0.48
N VAL A 150 -0.61 -5.12 -1.75
CA VAL A 150 0.41 -6.11 -2.16
C VAL A 150 1.79 -5.68 -1.65
N THR A 151 2.13 -4.40 -1.80
CA THR A 151 3.38 -3.83 -1.29
C THR A 151 3.37 -3.83 0.23
N ALA A 152 2.30 -3.37 0.86
CA ALA A 152 2.19 -3.31 2.32
C ALA A 152 2.34 -4.71 2.95
N SER A 153 1.64 -5.72 2.45
CA SER A 153 1.75 -7.10 2.92
C SER A 153 3.17 -7.68 2.74
N LYS A 154 3.88 -7.27 1.68
CA LYS A 154 5.27 -7.68 1.47
C LYS A 154 6.23 -7.00 2.44
N TYR A 155 6.13 -5.70 2.64
CA TYR A 155 7.14 -4.92 3.37
C TYR A 155 6.85 -4.79 4.86
N LEU A 156 5.60 -4.81 5.32
CA LEU A 156 5.25 -4.68 6.74
C LEU A 156 5.46 -5.97 7.51
N VAL A 157 5.20 -7.12 6.88
CA VAL A 157 5.40 -8.44 7.50
C VAL A 157 6.90 -8.69 7.64
N GLY A 158 7.34 -8.88 8.88
CA GLY A 158 8.74 -9.03 9.22
C GLY A 158 9.46 -7.72 9.50
N SER A 159 8.78 -6.58 9.43
CA SER A 159 9.35 -5.26 9.69
C SER A 159 8.93 -4.73 11.05
N TRP A 160 9.81 -3.98 11.70
CA TRP A 160 9.52 -3.27 12.94
C TRP A 160 10.39 -2.01 13.05
N ARG A 161 9.90 -1.01 13.78
CA ARG A 161 10.64 0.19 14.16
C ARG A 161 10.97 0.14 15.64
N PHE A 162 12.26 0.26 15.96
CA PHE A 162 12.77 0.34 17.32
C PHE A 162 13.23 1.76 17.60
N THR A 163 12.79 2.32 18.73
CA THR A 163 13.20 3.64 19.17
C THR A 163 13.60 3.67 20.63
N VAL A 164 14.62 4.45 20.95
CA VAL A 164 15.06 4.76 22.31
C VAL A 164 15.10 6.28 22.47
N SER A 165 14.42 6.79 23.49
CA SER A 165 14.56 8.16 23.96
C SER A 165 15.19 8.17 25.34
N ARG A 166 16.11 9.10 25.58
CA ARG A 166 16.80 9.28 26.88
C ARG A 166 16.50 10.61 27.56
N THR A 167 15.58 11.40 27.00
CA THR A 167 15.33 12.79 27.43
C THR A 167 14.75 12.89 28.84
N ASN A 168 13.93 11.93 29.27
CA ASN A 168 13.25 11.92 30.58
C ASN A 168 13.30 10.54 31.23
N GLY A 169 14.51 9.97 31.31
CA GLY A 169 14.69 8.54 31.56
C GLY A 169 14.75 7.76 30.25
N THR A 170 14.97 6.45 30.35
CA THR A 170 15.04 5.56 29.20
C THR A 170 13.63 5.12 28.81
N GLU A 171 13.15 5.52 27.65
CA GLU A 171 11.93 4.99 27.05
C GLU A 171 12.30 4.24 25.77
N MET A 172 11.97 2.95 25.73
CA MET A 172 12.18 2.12 24.54
C MET A 172 10.84 1.70 23.95
N LYS A 173 10.76 1.64 22.62
CA LYS A 173 9.55 1.21 21.90
C LYS A 173 9.87 0.35 20.70
N VAL A 174 9.14 -0.74 20.54
CA VAL A 174 9.03 -1.53 19.30
C VAL A 174 7.65 -1.30 18.71
N ARG A 175 7.58 -1.00 17.41
CA ARG A 175 6.33 -0.79 16.68
C ARG A 175 6.33 -1.60 15.39
N TYR A 176 5.26 -2.36 15.14
CA TYR A 176 5.12 -3.18 13.94
C TYR A 176 3.64 -3.36 13.57
N CYS A 177 3.38 -3.99 12.43
CA CYS A 177 2.01 -4.32 12.01
C CYS A 177 1.85 -5.84 12.05
N ASP A 178 0.88 -6.34 12.80
CA ASP A 178 0.49 -7.75 12.79
C ASP A 178 -0.67 -7.94 11.81
N LEU A 179 -0.35 -8.38 10.59
CA LEU A 179 -1.35 -8.62 9.55
C LEU A 179 -2.01 -10.01 9.67
N ALA A 180 -1.47 -10.89 10.52
CA ALA A 180 -1.97 -12.24 10.71
C ALA A 180 -2.93 -12.35 11.90
N ALA A 181 -2.96 -11.34 12.78
CA ALA A 181 -3.87 -11.28 13.91
C ALA A 181 -5.34 -11.44 13.49
N GLU A 182 -6.07 -12.27 14.24
CA GLU A 182 -7.51 -12.45 14.06
C GLU A 182 -8.33 -11.32 14.73
N ASN A 183 -7.75 -10.68 15.74
CA ASN A 183 -8.33 -9.57 16.49
C ASN A 183 -7.26 -8.88 17.36
N ALA A 184 -7.64 -7.81 18.05
CA ALA A 184 -6.75 -7.05 18.92
C ALA A 184 -6.15 -7.89 20.07
N GLN A 185 -6.94 -8.73 20.74
CA GLN A 185 -6.46 -9.58 21.84
C GLN A 185 -5.41 -10.59 21.35
N ASP A 186 -5.60 -11.13 20.14
CA ASP A 186 -4.64 -12.03 19.49
C ASP A 186 -3.30 -11.34 19.23
N ALA A 187 -3.31 -10.12 18.69
CA ALA A 187 -2.09 -9.32 18.50
C ALA A 187 -1.36 -9.00 19.83
N VAL A 188 -2.11 -8.69 20.91
CA VAL A 188 -1.52 -8.54 22.24
C VAL A 188 -0.84 -9.84 22.70
N GLN A 189 -1.46 -10.98 22.43
CA GLN A 189 -0.93 -12.28 22.82
C GLN A 189 0.32 -12.65 21.99
N HIS A 190 0.36 -12.37 20.69
CA HIS A 190 1.54 -12.57 19.85
C HIS A 190 2.73 -11.72 20.31
N ALA A 191 2.50 -10.45 20.64
CA ALA A 191 3.52 -9.55 21.20
C ALA A 191 4.04 -10.08 22.54
N TRP A 192 3.13 -10.48 23.44
CA TRP A 192 3.45 -11.04 24.75
C TRP A 192 4.29 -12.32 24.66
N GLN A 193 4.00 -13.19 23.70
CA GLN A 193 4.78 -14.40 23.43
C GLN A 193 6.15 -14.09 22.82
N SER A 194 6.22 -13.10 21.91
CA SER A 194 7.46 -12.71 21.24
C SER A 194 8.49 -12.11 22.20
N GLU A 195 8.04 -11.40 23.23
CA GLU A 195 8.89 -10.92 24.32
C GLU A 195 9.34 -12.05 25.29
N GLY A 196 8.79 -13.27 25.15
CA GLY A 196 9.11 -14.38 26.04
C GLY A 196 8.53 -14.25 27.45
N TRP A 197 7.53 -13.38 27.66
CA TRP A 197 7.01 -13.05 28.98
C TRP A 197 6.00 -14.06 29.55
N ALA A 198 5.46 -14.97 28.73
CA ALA A 198 4.41 -15.91 29.15
C ALA A 198 4.80 -16.81 30.34
N ASP A 199 6.06 -17.22 30.40
CA ASP A 199 6.60 -18.11 31.44
C ASP A 199 7.67 -17.43 32.30
N ASN A 200 7.81 -16.11 32.18
CA ASN A 200 8.82 -15.34 32.90
C ASN A 200 8.28 -14.90 34.28
N GLY A 201 8.75 -15.56 35.34
CA GLY A 201 8.35 -15.28 36.72
C GLY A 201 8.72 -13.89 37.25
N ASN A 202 9.57 -13.14 36.54
CA ASN A 202 9.91 -11.76 36.87
C ASN A 202 8.93 -10.74 36.30
N VAL A 203 7.97 -11.19 35.47
CA VAL A 203 6.97 -10.32 34.84
C VAL A 203 5.67 -10.36 35.64
N THR A 204 5.13 -9.19 35.94
CA THR A 204 3.84 -9.02 36.59
C THR A 204 2.90 -8.24 35.69
N ILE A 205 1.69 -8.75 35.47
CA ILE A 205 0.62 -8.01 34.80
C ILE A 205 -0.12 -7.18 35.85
N THR A 206 -0.22 -5.87 35.65
CA THR A 206 -0.94 -4.96 36.56
C THR A 206 -2.31 -4.58 36.03
N ALA A 207 -2.48 -4.48 34.71
CA ALA A 207 -3.76 -4.20 34.09
C ALA A 207 -3.84 -4.69 32.64
N GLU A 208 -5.06 -4.93 32.17
CA GLU A 208 -5.39 -5.20 30.77
C GLU A 208 -6.81 -4.69 30.47
N GLY A 209 -7.07 -4.35 29.21
CA GLY A 209 -8.38 -3.83 28.81
C GLY A 209 -8.34 -3.02 27.53
N VAL A 210 -9.29 -2.09 27.40
CA VAL A 210 -9.35 -1.11 26.32
C VAL A 210 -9.20 0.27 26.92
N ASP A 211 -8.29 1.09 26.38
CA ASP A 211 -8.05 2.45 26.88
C ASP A 211 -9.08 3.47 26.34
N GLU A 212 -8.99 4.71 26.81
CA GLU A 212 -9.95 5.79 26.48
C GLU A 212 -10.01 6.13 24.98
N ILE A 213 -8.97 5.78 24.22
CA ILE A 213 -8.89 6.03 22.78
C ILE A 213 -9.16 4.76 21.95
N GLY A 214 -9.54 3.66 22.60
CA GLY A 214 -9.99 2.43 21.95
C GLY A 214 -8.89 1.40 21.70
N ASN A 215 -7.66 1.58 22.20
CA ASN A 215 -6.62 0.57 22.03
C ASN A 215 -6.83 -0.56 23.03
N THR A 216 -6.69 -1.80 22.57
CA THR A 216 -6.57 -2.93 23.49
C THR A 216 -5.15 -2.96 24.04
N TYR A 217 -4.99 -3.19 25.35
CA TYR A 217 -3.69 -3.17 25.98
C TYR A 217 -3.54 -4.22 27.08
N ARG A 218 -2.27 -4.52 27.37
CA ARG A 218 -1.81 -5.25 28.56
C ARG A 218 -0.57 -4.53 29.09
N GLU A 219 -0.51 -4.29 30.39
CA GLU A 219 0.61 -3.58 31.02
C GLU A 219 1.00 -4.19 32.36
N GLY A 220 2.20 -3.83 32.81
CA GLY A 220 2.79 -4.44 33.97
C GLY A 220 4.17 -3.93 34.33
N THR A 221 4.85 -4.72 35.15
CA THR A 221 6.23 -4.51 35.54
C THR A 221 7.08 -5.74 35.24
N ILE A 222 8.39 -5.55 35.10
CA ILE A 222 9.36 -6.63 34.96
C ILE A 222 10.59 -6.33 35.81
N GLU A 223 11.05 -7.33 36.56
CA GLU A 223 12.28 -7.24 37.33
C GLU A 223 13.47 -7.69 36.47
N THR A 224 14.44 -6.79 36.31
CA THR A 224 15.71 -7.04 35.60
C THR A 224 16.89 -6.83 36.56
N GLU A 225 18.10 -7.20 36.16
CA GLU A 225 19.31 -6.89 36.92
C GLU A 225 19.52 -5.39 37.15
N SER A 226 18.98 -4.56 36.24
CA SER A 226 19.07 -3.09 36.32
C SER A 226 17.96 -2.43 37.15
N GLY A 227 17.00 -3.21 37.65
CA GLY A 227 15.87 -2.73 38.43
C GLY A 227 14.51 -3.17 37.88
N THR A 228 13.45 -2.68 38.53
CA THR A 228 12.06 -2.88 38.10
C THR A 228 11.69 -1.84 37.06
N HIS A 229 11.22 -2.31 35.90
CA HIS A 229 10.78 -1.47 34.79
C HIS A 229 9.29 -1.66 34.53
N SER A 230 8.65 -0.63 34.03
CA SER A 230 7.28 -0.67 33.53
C SER A 230 7.26 -1.10 32.07
N TRP A 231 6.25 -1.88 31.67
CA TRP A 231 6.04 -2.22 30.27
C TRP A 231 4.56 -2.13 29.90
N ARG A 232 4.29 -1.92 28.61
CA ARG A 232 2.94 -2.00 28.05
C ARG A 232 2.97 -2.44 26.59
N ILE A 233 2.07 -3.36 26.28
CA ILE A 233 1.67 -3.71 24.91
C ILE A 233 0.36 -2.98 24.65
N SER A 234 0.29 -2.20 23.59
CA SER A 234 -0.92 -1.55 23.10
C SER A 234 -1.12 -1.86 21.63
N VAL A 235 -2.36 -2.15 21.24
CA VAL A 235 -2.73 -2.45 19.86
C VAL A 235 -3.97 -1.70 19.44
N CYS A 236 -4.03 -1.34 18.16
CA CYS A 236 -5.20 -0.78 17.52
C CYS A 236 -5.32 -1.26 16.07
N ASP A 237 -6.50 -1.09 15.48
CA ASP A 237 -6.72 -1.43 14.08
C ASP A 237 -5.74 -0.66 13.19
N LEU A 238 -5.08 -1.38 12.28
CA LEU A 238 -4.09 -0.81 11.39
C LEU A 238 -4.67 0.33 10.55
N ASP A 239 -5.93 0.22 10.14
CA ASP A 239 -6.63 1.24 9.35
C ASP A 239 -6.73 2.60 10.06
N GLY A 240 -6.77 2.59 11.41
CA GLY A 240 -6.74 3.80 12.23
C GLY A 240 -5.39 4.54 12.21
N VAL A 241 -4.32 3.87 11.76
CA VAL A 241 -2.96 4.43 11.66
C VAL A 241 -2.55 4.63 10.20
N TYR A 242 -2.75 3.59 9.38
CA TYR A 242 -2.45 3.52 7.96
C TYR A 242 -3.65 2.94 7.21
N SER A 243 -4.44 3.81 6.59
CA SER A 243 -5.61 3.43 5.79
C SER A 243 -5.19 2.81 4.44
N ILE A 244 -4.82 1.53 4.44
CA ILE A 244 -4.38 0.78 3.25
C ILE A 244 -5.47 -0.19 2.81
N SER A 245 -6.16 0.15 1.72
CA SER A 245 -7.24 -0.67 1.17
C SER A 245 -6.72 -2.01 0.64
N GLY A 246 -7.39 -3.11 1.03
CA GLY A 246 -7.12 -4.46 0.55
C GLY A 246 -6.30 -5.33 1.52
N LEU A 247 -5.86 -4.78 2.65
CA LEU A 247 -5.35 -5.57 3.77
C LEU A 247 -6.49 -6.21 4.58
N PRO A 248 -6.22 -7.25 5.38
CA PRO A 248 -7.21 -7.82 6.29
C PRO A 248 -7.77 -6.75 7.24
N SER A 249 -9.09 -6.72 7.42
CA SER A 249 -9.73 -5.78 8.36
C SER A 249 -9.37 -6.06 9.82
N THR A 250 -8.79 -7.22 10.12
CA THR A 250 -8.32 -7.61 11.45
C THR A 250 -6.88 -7.19 11.71
N ALA A 251 -6.16 -6.68 10.71
CA ALA A 251 -4.76 -6.30 10.84
C ALA A 251 -4.57 -5.24 11.94
N GLN A 252 -3.57 -5.44 12.80
CA GLN A 252 -3.32 -4.61 13.96
C GLN A 252 -2.01 -3.83 13.83
N TYR A 253 -2.00 -2.59 14.31
CA TYR A 253 -0.77 -1.87 14.63
C TYR A 253 -0.42 -2.13 16.08
N VAL A 254 0.79 -2.62 16.33
CA VAL A 254 1.24 -3.06 17.65
C VAL A 254 2.39 -2.18 18.13
N GLY A 255 2.28 -1.72 19.39
CA GLY A 255 3.34 -1.01 20.09
C GLY A 255 3.67 -1.70 21.41
N ILE A 256 4.94 -2.03 21.60
CA ILE A 256 5.51 -2.50 22.87
C ILE A 256 6.38 -1.38 23.41
N ARG A 257 6.15 -0.96 24.65
CA ARG A 257 6.97 0.07 25.33
C ARG A 257 7.52 -0.45 26.65
N MET A 258 8.72 0.01 27.01
CA MET A 258 9.37 -0.28 28.28
C MET A 258 10.06 0.99 28.81
N ASN A 259 9.90 1.29 30.10
CA ASN A 259 10.50 2.43 30.80
C ASN A 259 10.99 2.06 32.20
#